data_AF-A0A9E2BAF2-F1
#
_entry.id   AF-A0A9E2BAF2-F1
#
_cell.length_a   1.000
_cell.length_b   1.000
_cell.length_c   1.000
_cell.angle_alpha   90.00
_cell.angle_beta   90.00
_cell.angle_gamma   90.00
#
_symmetry.space_group_name_H-M   'P 1'
#
loop_
_entity.id
_entity.type
_entity.pdbx_description
1 polymer ?
#
loop_
_entity_poly.entity_id
_entity_poly.type
_entity_poly.pdbx_seq_one_letter_code
_entity_poly.pdbx_strand_id
1 'polypeptide(L)'
;MGWMQGFPPPPDKLIMQPDSNFFSFPKLRWTVCNFRELLPTEQVSRGIGAPVPLEYDLDEAAIDGLTFKPMGSRDTMTWKESLLGAGQPWVMVGDPGLGTKMGT
;
A
#
# COMPACT_ATOMS: atom_id res chain seq x y z
N MET A 1 -17.66 -3.71 -4.06
CA MET A 1 -18.32 -2.85 -3.06
C MET A 1 -19.11 -1.68 -3.68
N GLY A 2 -18.79 -1.22 -4.90
CA GLY A 2 -19.67 -0.32 -5.65
C GLY A 2 -19.84 1.09 -5.06
N TRP A 3 -18.89 1.55 -4.23
CA TRP A 3 -18.92 2.88 -3.63
C TRP A 3 -18.81 3.96 -4.71
N MET A 4 -19.60 5.03 -4.59
CA MET A 4 -19.57 6.20 -5.48
C MET A 4 -19.71 5.85 -6.98
N GLN A 5 -20.40 4.75 -7.32
CA GLN A 5 -20.70 4.34 -8.69
C GLN A 5 -22.12 4.76 -9.11
N GLY A 6 -22.28 5.16 -10.37
CA GLY A 6 -23.54 5.66 -10.93
C GLY A 6 -23.68 7.18 -10.85
N PHE A 7 -24.75 7.74 -11.44
CA PHE A 7 -25.03 9.17 -11.40
C PHE A 7 -26.55 9.45 -11.29
N PRO A 8 -27.03 9.99 -10.15
CA PRO A 8 -26.29 10.13 -8.89
C PRO A 8 -26.00 8.75 -8.28
N PRO A 9 -24.91 8.59 -7.50
CA PRO A 9 -24.71 7.36 -6.73
C PRO A 9 -25.90 7.09 -5.78
N PRO A 10 -26.26 5.82 -5.54
CA PRO A 10 -27.31 5.47 -4.59
C PRO A 10 -27.03 6.05 -3.19
N PRO A 11 -28.06 6.48 -2.43
CA PRO A 11 -27.87 7.12 -1.12
C PRO A 11 -27.05 6.28 -0.12
N ASP A 12 -27.24 4.95 -0.11
CA ASP A 12 -26.49 4.04 0.77
C ASP A 12 -25.02 3.84 0.34
N LYS A 13 -24.66 4.31 -0.86
CA LYS A 13 -23.32 4.23 -1.45
C LYS A 13 -22.60 5.57 -1.50
N LEU A 14 -23.21 6.63 -0.96
CA LEU A 14 -22.59 7.94 -0.85
C LEU A 14 -21.52 7.99 0.25
N ILE A 15 -20.41 8.62 -0.09
CA ILE A 15 -19.30 8.98 0.79
C ILE A 15 -19.13 10.48 0.64
N MET A 16 -19.60 11.27 1.61
CA MET A 16 -19.65 12.72 1.48
C MET A 16 -19.67 13.44 2.84
N GLN A 17 -19.46 14.75 2.79
CA GLN A 17 -19.75 15.68 3.89
C GLN A 17 -21.24 16.05 3.87
N PRO A 18 -21.90 16.34 5.01
CA PRO A 18 -21.38 16.43 6.38
C PRO A 18 -21.35 15.10 7.14
N ASP A 19 -21.79 14.00 6.51
CA ASP A 19 -21.93 12.68 7.14
C ASP A 19 -20.64 12.14 7.76
N SER A 20 -19.49 12.74 7.44
CA SER A 20 -18.16 12.46 8.03
C SER A 20 -17.80 10.97 8.02
N ASN A 21 -18.40 10.22 7.10
CA ASN A 21 -18.37 8.76 7.07
C ASN A 21 -17.22 8.22 6.20
N PHE A 22 -16.41 9.11 5.65
CA PHE A 22 -15.29 8.78 4.76
C PHE A 22 -14.14 8.07 5.48
N PHE A 23 -14.01 8.19 6.81
CA PHE A 23 -13.08 7.38 7.62
C PHE A 23 -13.69 6.10 8.22
N SER A 24 -14.98 5.83 7.99
CA SER A 24 -15.65 4.66 8.56
C SER A 24 -15.39 3.39 7.75
N PHE A 25 -15.13 2.27 8.41
CA PHE A 25 -15.12 0.98 7.73
C PHE A 25 -16.55 0.56 7.37
N PRO A 26 -16.82 -0.03 6.18
CA PRO A 26 -15.88 -0.37 5.10
C PRO A 26 -15.64 0.73 4.05
N LYS A 27 -16.29 1.90 4.15
CA LYS A 27 -16.15 3.02 3.21
C LYS A 27 -14.69 3.48 3.04
N LEU A 28 -13.90 3.40 4.12
CA LEU A 28 -12.46 3.69 4.16
C LEU A 28 -11.68 3.02 3.00
N ARG A 29 -12.06 1.79 2.60
CA ARG A 29 -11.40 1.06 1.50
C ARG A 29 -11.47 1.78 0.14
N TRP A 30 -12.53 2.56 -0.08
CA TRP A 30 -12.64 3.41 -1.28
C TRP A 30 -12.04 4.79 -1.04
N THR A 31 -12.30 5.38 0.13
CA THR A 31 -11.88 6.75 0.46
C THR A 31 -10.38 6.97 0.30
N VAL A 32 -9.52 6.11 0.85
CA VAL A 32 -8.07 6.33 0.83
C VAL A 32 -7.46 6.33 -0.57
N CYS A 33 -8.14 5.68 -1.53
CA CYS A 33 -7.73 5.66 -2.93
C CYS A 33 -8.29 6.85 -3.73
N ASN A 34 -9.36 7.51 -3.24
CA ASN A 34 -10.09 8.56 -3.96
C ASN A 34 -10.22 9.85 -3.13
N PHE A 35 -9.32 10.05 -2.17
CA PHE A 35 -9.43 11.11 -1.15
C PHE A 35 -9.46 12.52 -1.76
N ARG A 36 -8.84 12.69 -2.94
CA ARG A 36 -8.83 13.93 -3.73
C ARG A 36 -10.21 14.37 -4.20
N GLU A 37 -11.17 13.46 -4.27
CA GLU A 37 -12.55 13.78 -4.66
C GLU A 37 -13.38 14.37 -3.50
N LEU A 38 -12.91 14.23 -2.26
CA LEU A 38 -13.68 14.58 -1.06
C LEU A 38 -13.18 15.83 -0.36
N LEU A 39 -11.88 16.09 -0.40
CA LEU A 39 -11.23 17.14 0.37
C LEU A 39 -10.19 17.88 -0.48
N PRO A 40 -9.87 19.14 -0.16
CA PRO A 40 -8.78 19.86 -0.81
C PRO A 40 -7.46 19.10 -0.68
N THR A 41 -6.73 18.97 -1.78
CA THR A 41 -5.40 18.34 -1.80
C THR A 41 -4.41 19.20 -2.56
N GLU A 42 -3.17 19.22 -2.09
CA GLU A 42 -2.05 19.82 -2.79
C GLU A 42 -1.26 18.77 -3.56
N GLN A 43 -0.72 19.15 -4.72
CA GLN A 43 0.17 18.29 -5.48
C GLN A 43 1.59 18.38 -4.92
N VAL A 44 2.14 17.26 -4.45
CA VAL A 44 3.54 17.18 -4.06
C VAL A 44 4.38 16.80 -5.27
N SER A 45 5.25 17.70 -5.70
CA SER A 45 6.16 17.46 -6.82
C SER A 45 7.19 16.39 -6.48
N ARG A 46 7.53 15.56 -7.48
CA ARG A 46 8.65 14.60 -7.42
C ARG A 46 10.01 15.22 -7.79
N GLY A 47 10.07 16.54 -7.98
CA GLY A 47 11.24 17.24 -8.52
C GLY A 47 11.23 17.32 -10.05
N ILE A 48 12.17 18.11 -10.61
CA ILE A 48 12.35 18.30 -12.06
C ILE A 48 13.42 17.40 -12.68
N GLY A 49 14.17 16.67 -11.84
CA GLY A 49 15.20 15.74 -12.28
C GLY A 49 14.61 14.44 -12.85
N ALA A 50 15.44 13.70 -13.58
CA ALA A 50 15.09 12.35 -14.00
C ALA A 50 14.95 11.43 -12.77
N PRO A 51 14.06 10.42 -12.80
CA PRO A 51 14.03 9.37 -11.78
C PRO A 51 15.40 8.69 -11.68
N VAL A 52 15.85 8.42 -10.46
CA VAL A 52 17.08 7.69 -10.20
C VAL A 52 16.73 6.20 -10.07
N PRO A 53 17.39 5.29 -10.81
CA PRO A 53 17.17 3.87 -10.64
C PRO A 53 17.61 3.43 -9.23
N LEU A 54 16.86 2.50 -8.64
CA LEU A 54 17.29 1.86 -7.39
C LEU A 54 18.43 0.89 -7.70
N GLU A 55 19.43 0.87 -6.83
CA GLU A 55 20.44 -0.19 -6.82
C GLU A 55 19.82 -1.44 -6.22
N TYR A 56 20.06 -2.58 -6.85
CA TYR A 56 19.48 -3.86 -6.45
C TYR A 56 20.57 -4.85 -6.07
N ASP A 57 20.41 -5.45 -4.89
CA ASP A 57 21.14 -6.63 -4.45
C ASP A 57 20.09 -7.71 -4.12
N LEU A 58 19.63 -8.40 -5.17
CA LEU A 58 18.50 -9.32 -5.07
C LEU A 58 18.97 -10.68 -4.55
N ASP A 59 18.42 -11.10 -3.41
CA ASP A 59 18.49 -12.48 -2.93
C ASP A 59 17.08 -13.03 -2.67
N GLU A 60 16.38 -13.32 -3.77
CA GLU A 60 15.00 -13.80 -3.73
C GLU A 60 14.87 -15.12 -2.95
N ALA A 61 15.85 -16.01 -3.07
CA ALA A 61 15.83 -17.30 -2.39
C ALA A 61 15.98 -17.13 -0.87
N ALA A 62 16.86 -16.22 -0.42
CA ALA A 62 17.00 -15.93 1.00
C ALA A 62 15.72 -15.30 1.57
N ILE A 63 15.13 -14.33 0.87
CA ILE A 63 13.90 -13.66 1.33
C ILE A 63 12.71 -14.64 1.34
N ASP A 64 12.49 -15.40 0.27
CA ASP A 64 11.41 -16.40 0.21
C ASP A 64 11.54 -17.46 1.31
N GLY A 65 12.77 -17.82 1.67
CA GLY A 65 13.10 -18.81 2.70
C GLY A 65 13.03 -18.29 4.14
N LEU A 66 12.83 -16.99 4.37
CA LEU A 66 12.76 -16.42 5.72
C LEU A 66 11.61 -17.04 6.52
N THR A 67 11.94 -17.78 7.57
CA THR A 67 10.95 -18.39 8.46
C THR A 67 10.64 -17.50 9.64
N PHE A 68 9.37 -17.37 9.98
CA PHE A 68 8.93 -16.69 11.19
C PHE A 68 7.68 -17.36 11.78
N LYS A 69 7.36 -17.01 13.02
CA LYS A 69 6.14 -17.45 13.70
C LYS A 69 5.14 -16.30 13.74
N PRO A 70 4.00 -16.38 13.05
CA PRO A 70 2.99 -15.35 13.12
C PRO A 70 2.48 -15.16 14.55
N MET A 71 2.15 -13.91 14.89
CA MET A 71 1.59 -13.58 16.20
C MET A 71 0.29 -14.38 16.42
N GLY A 72 0.19 -15.07 17.56
CA GLY A 72 -0.97 -15.90 17.89
C GLY A 72 -1.02 -17.28 17.22
N SER A 73 -0.10 -17.58 16.30
CA SER A 73 0.04 -18.92 15.70
C SER A 73 0.85 -19.85 16.59
N ARG A 74 0.66 -21.17 16.44
CA ARG A 74 1.58 -22.19 16.97
C ARG A 74 2.59 -22.66 15.92
N ASP A 75 2.22 -22.53 14.65
CA ASP A 75 2.98 -23.00 13.49
C ASP A 75 3.87 -21.89 12.94
N THR A 76 5.02 -22.28 12.43
CA THR A 76 5.93 -21.41 11.65
C THR A 76 5.50 -21.40 10.19
N MET A 77 5.79 -20.29 9.49
CA MET A 77 5.66 -20.20 8.04
C MET A 77 6.85 -19.46 7.45
N THR A 78 7.03 -19.61 6.14
CA THR A 78 7.95 -18.81 5.34
C THR A 78 7.33 -17.47 4.97
N TRP A 79 8.19 -16.51 4.61
CA TRP A 79 7.78 -15.22 4.05
C TRP A 79 6.91 -15.39 2.80
N LYS A 80 7.30 -16.31 1.91
CA LYS A 80 6.55 -16.62 0.70
C LYS A 80 5.12 -17.09 0.98
N GLU A 81 4.96 -18.03 1.92
CA GLU A 81 3.65 -18.54 2.32
C GLU A 81 2.75 -17.44 2.89
N SER A 82 3.33 -16.51 3.67
CA SER A 82 2.59 -15.36 4.21
C SER A 82 2.01 -14.46 3.13
N LEU A 83 2.77 -14.18 2.06
CA LEU A 83 2.31 -13.31 0.97
C LEU A 83 1.17 -13.96 0.17
N LEU A 84 1.30 -15.25 -0.12
CA LEU A 84 0.27 -16.02 -0.83
C LEU A 84 -1.03 -16.09 -0.02
N GLY A 85 -0.94 -16.35 1.28
CA GLY A 85 -2.10 -16.36 2.17
C GLY A 85 -2.82 -15.01 2.30
N ALA A 86 -2.08 -13.90 2.16
CA ALA A 86 -2.61 -12.54 2.23
C ALA A 86 -3.13 -11.99 0.89
N GLY A 87 -3.04 -12.76 -0.20
CA GLY A 87 -3.41 -12.33 -1.55
C GLY A 87 -2.55 -11.18 -2.09
N GLN A 88 -1.31 -11.03 -1.58
CA GLN A 88 -0.39 -9.98 -2.02
C GLN A 88 0.43 -10.47 -3.23
N PRO A 89 0.38 -9.78 -4.39
CA PRO A 89 1.08 -10.23 -5.59
C PRO A 89 2.57 -9.84 -5.63
N TRP A 90 3.00 -8.88 -4.80
CA TRP A 90 4.39 -8.42 -4.73
C TRP A 90 4.64 -7.65 -3.43
N VAL A 91 5.90 -7.62 -2.97
CA VAL A 91 6.38 -6.74 -1.90
C VAL A 91 7.80 -6.29 -2.24
N MET A 92 8.13 -5.02 -1.99
CA MET A 92 9.49 -4.52 -2.13
C MET A 92 10.19 -4.59 -0.78
N VAL A 93 11.40 -5.16 -0.74
CA VAL A 93 12.27 -5.22 0.45
C VAL A 93 13.51 -4.37 0.16
N GLY A 94 13.90 -3.52 1.11
CA GLY A 94 15.09 -2.67 1.00
C GLY A 94 15.94 -2.74 2.26
N ASP A 95 17.26 -2.82 2.10
CA ASP A 95 18.23 -2.72 3.20
C ASP A 95 18.68 -1.26 3.36
N PRO A 96 18.45 -0.62 4.53
CA PRO A 96 18.94 0.73 4.79
C PRO A 96 20.48 0.84 4.83
N GLY A 97 21.22 -0.28 4.85
CA GLY A 97 22.68 -0.34 4.80
C GLY A 97 23.30 -0.05 3.44
N LEU A 98 22.53 -0.15 2.35
CA LEU A 98 22.94 0.32 1.01
C LEU A 98 22.80 1.85 0.92
N GLY A 99 23.65 2.54 1.67
CA GLY A 99 23.83 3.98 1.51
C GLY A 99 24.43 4.26 0.14
N THR A 100 23.71 5.02 -0.68
CA THR A 100 24.21 5.61 -1.92
C THR A 100 25.52 6.34 -1.61
N LYS A 101 26.66 5.85 -2.09
CA LYS A 101 27.88 6.67 -2.06
C LYS A 101 27.65 7.82 -3.02
N MET A 102 27.27 8.99 -2.51
CA MET A 102 27.34 10.23 -3.26
C MET A 102 28.80 10.45 -3.65
N GLY A 103 29.12 10.17 -4.91
CA GLY A 103 30.36 10.63 -5.54
C GLY A 103 30.33 12.15 -5.62
N THR A 104 31.40 12.76 -5.12
CA THR A 104 31.75 14.19 -5.30
C THR A 104 31.93 14.56 -6.77
#